data_AF-A0A059CG41-F1
#
_entry.id   AF-A0A059CG41-F1
#
_cell.length_a   1.000
_cell.length_b   1.000
_cell.length_c   1.000
_cell.angle_alpha   90.00
_cell.angle_beta   90.00
_cell.angle_gamma   90.00
#
_symmetry.space_group_name_H-M   'P 1'
#
loop_
_entity.id
_entity.type
_entity.pdbx_description
1 polymer ?
#
loop_
_entity_poly.entity_id
_entity_poly.type
_entity_poly.pdbx_seq_one_letter_code
_entity_poly.pdbx_strand_id
1 'polypeptide(L)'
;MTMKSHSRAFSRATTKLGLPKFLSLETFNDPKNGYCMDDHCIFGAEVMVSKSKRKMETLTIVKNPPQNTITCKIPQFSTSSKHPQYSKAFKVGEWE
;
A
#
# COMPACT_ATOMS: atom_id res chain seq x y z
N MET A 1 14.40 -7.52 -21.79
CA MET A 1 14.60 -6.90 -20.47
C MET A 1 13.52 -7.41 -19.53
N THR A 2 13.87 -8.01 -18.39
CA THR A 2 12.88 -8.52 -17.42
C THR A 2 12.99 -7.71 -16.13
N MET A 3 11.93 -7.01 -15.76
CA MET A 3 11.88 -6.22 -14.53
C MET A 3 10.99 -6.89 -13.49
N LYS A 4 11.56 -7.18 -12.33
CA LYS A 4 10.82 -7.66 -11.17
C LYS A 4 10.50 -6.45 -10.28
N SER A 5 9.22 -6.18 -10.06
CA SER A 5 8.78 -5.15 -9.12
C SER A 5 8.43 -5.77 -7.77
N HIS A 6 8.56 -4.99 -6.70
CA HIS A 6 8.03 -5.38 -5.40
C HIS A 6 6.50 -5.25 -5.43
N SER A 7 5.79 -6.15 -4.75
CA SER A 7 4.34 -6.06 -4.59
C SER A 7 3.96 -4.69 -4.03
N ARG A 8 3.03 -4.00 -4.69
CA ARG A 8 2.53 -2.68 -4.27
C ARG A 8 1.02 -2.73 -4.07
N ALA A 9 0.53 -1.95 -3.11
CA ALA A 9 -0.89 -1.83 -2.87
C ALA A 9 -1.52 -0.89 -3.90
N PHE A 10 -2.58 -1.35 -4.56
CA PHE A 10 -3.47 -0.49 -5.34
C PHE A 10 -4.64 -0.08 -4.47
N SER A 11 -4.96 1.21 -4.49
CA SER A 11 -6.04 1.80 -3.69
C SER A 11 -6.77 2.84 -4.53
N ARG A 12 -7.82 3.45 -3.98
CA ARG A 12 -8.49 4.58 -4.65
C ARG A 12 -7.58 5.79 -4.82
N ALA A 13 -6.55 5.93 -3.98
CA ALA A 13 -5.54 7.00 -4.08
C ALA A 13 -4.43 6.62 -5.06
N THR A 14 -4.03 5.34 -5.10
CA THR A 14 -2.94 4.85 -5.95
C THR A 14 -3.49 3.91 -7.02
N THR A 15 -4.01 4.49 -8.09
CA THR A 15 -4.62 3.76 -9.22
C THR A 15 -3.64 3.46 -10.36
N LYS A 16 -2.49 4.14 -10.39
CA LYS A 16 -1.46 3.99 -11.42
C LYS A 16 -0.11 3.77 -10.76
N LEU A 17 0.63 2.80 -11.26
CA LEU A 17 2.02 2.54 -10.90
C LEU A 17 2.79 2.20 -12.16
N GLY A 18 4.06 2.58 -12.17
CA GLY A 18 4.92 2.38 -13.32
C GLY A 18 6.37 2.66 -12.95
N LEU A 19 7.20 2.73 -13.98
CA LEU A 19 8.62 2.93 -13.87
C LEU A 19 8.96 4.22 -14.61
N PRO A 20 9.19 5.34 -13.88
CA PRO A 20 9.38 6.65 -14.51
C PRO A 20 10.54 6.68 -15.51
N LYS A 21 11.54 5.81 -15.32
CA LYS A 21 12.69 5.63 -16.20
C LYS A 21 12.81 4.16 -16.59
N PHE A 22 11.85 3.67 -17.37
CA PHE A 22 11.83 2.28 -17.83
C PHE A 22 12.95 1.99 -18.84
N LEU A 23 13.07 2.83 -19.86
CA LEU A 23 14.05 2.73 -20.93
C LEU A 23 14.41 4.15 -21.37
N SER A 24 15.68 4.41 -21.72
CA SER A 24 16.05 5.70 -22.29
C SER A 24 15.44 5.84 -23.69
N LEU A 25 15.09 7.08 -24.07
CA LEU A 25 14.54 7.35 -25.39
C LEU A 25 15.54 7.02 -26.50
N GLU A 26 16.83 7.27 -26.26
CA GLU A 26 17.91 6.90 -27.18
C GLU A 26 17.94 5.40 -27.46
N THR A 27 17.93 4.58 -26.42
CA THR A 27 17.92 3.11 -26.57
C THR A 27 16.61 2.61 -27.19
N PHE A 28 15.48 3.23 -26.85
CA PHE A 28 14.16 2.89 -27.41
C PHE A 28 14.09 3.16 -28.93
N ASN A 29 14.66 4.28 -29.38
CA ASN A 29 14.59 4.71 -30.78
C ASN A 29 15.71 4.15 -31.66
N ASP A 30 16.75 3.53 -31.09
CA ASP A 30 17.80 2.87 -31.86
C ASP A 30 17.23 1.62 -32.58
N PRO A 31 17.16 1.62 -33.94
CA PRO A 31 16.58 0.52 -34.70
C PRO A 31 17.29 -0.81 -34.47
N LYS A 32 18.56 -0.79 -34.05
CA LYS A 32 19.34 -2.01 -33.76
C LYS A 32 18.81 -2.79 -32.57
N ASN A 33 18.10 -2.12 -31.66
CA ASN A 33 17.52 -2.76 -30.48
C ASN A 33 16.15 -3.39 -30.74
N GLY A 34 15.48 -3.02 -31.85
CA GLY A 34 14.19 -3.60 -32.26
C GLY A 34 13.02 -3.29 -31.33
N TYR A 35 13.12 -2.30 -30.43
CA TYR A 35 12.03 -1.93 -29.51
C TYR A 35 10.90 -1.16 -30.19
N CYS A 36 11.25 -0.28 -31.14
CA CYS A 36 10.33 0.48 -31.96
C CYS A 36 10.68 0.24 -33.44
N MET A 37 9.75 -0.34 -34.19
CA MET A 37 9.89 -0.56 -35.64
C MET A 37 8.70 0.07 -36.34
N ASP A 38 8.97 0.93 -37.32
CA ASP A 38 7.95 1.63 -38.11
C ASP A 38 6.91 2.38 -37.26
N ASP A 39 7.37 3.07 -36.20
CA ASP A 39 6.52 3.75 -35.19
C ASP A 39 5.60 2.81 -34.38
N HIS A 40 5.83 1.50 -34.45
CA HIS A 40 5.12 0.49 -33.67
C HIS A 40 6.05 -0.11 -32.60
N CYS A 41 5.51 -0.33 -31.40
CA CYS A 41 6.18 -1.06 -30.33
C CYS A 41 5.18 -1.92 -29.57
N ILE A 42 5.66 -3.02 -28.97
CA ILE A 42 4.83 -3.95 -28.22
C ILE A 42 5.36 -4.03 -26.78
N PHE A 43 4.47 -3.86 -25.81
CA PHE A 43 4.77 -4.03 -24.40
C PHE A 43 3.96 -5.19 -23.81
N GLY A 44 4.65 -6.08 -23.10
CA GLY A 44 4.02 -7.15 -22.31
C GLY A 44 4.11 -6.84 -20.81
N ALA A 45 3.06 -7.18 -20.06
CA ALA A 45 3.06 -7.09 -18.61
C ALA A 45 2.45 -8.35 -17.99
N GLU A 46 3.12 -8.89 -16.98
CA GLU A 46 2.59 -9.97 -16.15
C GLU A 46 2.12 -9.38 -14.81
N VAL A 47 0.87 -9.67 -14.43
CA VAL A 47 0.26 -9.09 -13.22
C VAL A 47 -0.17 -10.21 -12.29
N MET A 48 0.36 -10.18 -11.06
CA MET A 48 -0.07 -11.06 -9.98
C MET A 48 -0.81 -10.25 -8.92
N VAL A 49 -2.01 -10.71 -8.54
CA VAL A 49 -2.86 -10.02 -7.55
C VAL A 49 -2.93 -10.83 -6.27
N SER A 50 -2.51 -10.22 -5.16
CA SER A 50 -2.70 -10.78 -3.81
C SER A 50 -3.78 -10.00 -3.06
N LYS A 51 -4.86 -10.67 -2.69
CA LYS A 51 -5.92 -10.06 -1.87
C LYS A 51 -5.46 -10.04 -0.42
N SER A 52 -5.19 -8.86 0.13
CA SER A 52 -4.90 -8.74 1.56
C SER A 52 -6.16 -9.01 2.38
N LYS A 53 -6.13 -9.99 3.29
CA LYS A 53 -7.14 -10.14 4.35
C LYS A 53 -6.88 -9.08 5.43
N ARG A 54 -7.12 -7.81 5.12
CA ARG A 54 -7.03 -6.74 6.13
C ARG A 54 -8.21 -6.92 7.08
N LYS A 55 -7.95 -7.35 8.32
CA LYS A 55 -8.91 -7.20 9.41
C LYS A 55 -8.94 -5.72 9.76
N MET A 56 -10.01 -5.04 9.34
CA MET A 56 -10.24 -3.64 9.71
C MET A 56 -11.05 -3.64 11.01
N GLU A 57 -10.50 -3.05 12.06
CA GLU A 57 -11.22 -2.81 13.30
C GLU A 57 -11.80 -1.40 13.24
N THR A 58 -13.10 -1.27 13.51
CA THR A 58 -13.79 0.02 13.46
C THR A 58 -13.91 0.59 14.86
N LEU A 59 -13.24 1.70 15.12
CA LEU A 59 -13.43 2.48 16.34
C LEU A 59 -14.64 3.38 16.17
N THR A 60 -15.72 3.11 16.91
CA THR A 60 -16.92 3.96 16.89
C THR A 60 -16.84 4.95 18.03
N ILE A 61 -16.69 6.24 17.72
CA ILE A 61 -16.74 7.32 18.72
C ILE A 61 -18.21 7.72 18.88
N VAL A 62 -18.77 7.47 20.07
CA VAL A 62 -20.13 7.91 20.42
C VAL A 62 -20.12 9.42 20.62
N LYS A 63 -20.85 10.17 19.79
CA LYS A 63 -21.07 11.61 20.02
C LYS A 63 -22.07 11.79 21.15
N ASN A 64 -21.68 12.54 22.19
CA ASN A 64 -22.44 12.75 23.43
C ASN A 64 -22.73 11.45 24.20
N PRO A 65 -21.70 10.78 24.74
CA PRO A 65 -21.93 9.61 25.58
C PRO A 65 -22.75 10.03 26.81
N PRO A 66 -23.70 9.20 27.27
CA PRO A 66 -24.37 9.43 28.55
C PRO A 66 -23.29 9.55 29.63
N GLN A 67 -23.35 10.62 30.43
CA GLN A 67 -22.34 10.98 31.43
C GLN A 67 -20.96 11.36 30.87
N ASN A 68 -20.87 11.86 29.62
CA ASN A 68 -19.64 12.41 29.02
C ASN A 68 -18.40 11.51 29.14
N THR A 69 -18.61 10.20 29.33
CA THR A 69 -17.56 9.22 29.60
C THR A 69 -17.42 8.29 28.40
N ILE A 70 -16.23 8.25 27.80
CA ILE A 70 -15.93 7.30 26.72
C ILE A 70 -15.29 6.07 27.36
N THR A 71 -16.03 4.96 27.45
CA THR A 71 -15.48 3.69 27.95
C THR A 71 -14.84 2.91 26.79
N CYS A 72 -13.50 2.89 26.74
CA CYS A 72 -12.77 1.97 25.87
C CYS A 72 -12.62 0.62 26.59
N LYS A 73 -13.34 -0.42 26.15
CA LYS A 73 -13.13 -1.78 26.64
C LYS A 73 -12.00 -2.43 25.86
N ILE A 74 -10.85 -2.59 26.50
CA ILE A 74 -9.74 -3.40 25.97
C ILE A 74 -9.96 -4.84 26.45
N PRO A 75 -10.34 -5.78 25.57
CA PRO A 75 -10.51 -7.18 25.96
C PRO A 75 -9.20 -7.71 26.55
N GLN A 76 -9.29 -8.54 27.59
CA GLN A 76 -8.11 -9.19 28.22
C GLN A 76 -7.10 -8.22 28.88
N PHE A 77 -7.44 -6.94 29.07
CA PHE A 77 -6.58 -6.03 29.84
C PHE A 77 -6.39 -6.51 31.30
N SER A 78 -7.41 -7.13 31.90
CA SER A 78 -7.34 -7.70 33.25
C SER A 78 -6.39 -8.89 33.39
N THR A 79 -6.00 -9.52 32.28
CA THR A 79 -4.97 -10.57 32.23
C THR A 79 -3.57 -10.03 31.88
N SER A 80 -3.44 -8.71 31.67
CA SER A 80 -2.15 -8.06 31.38
C SER A 80 -1.27 -7.99 32.63
N SER A 81 0.04 -8.13 32.43
CA SER A 81 1.04 -7.94 33.49
C SER A 81 0.96 -6.53 34.09
N LYS A 82 1.38 -6.37 35.35
CA LYS A 82 1.39 -5.08 36.08
C LYS A 82 2.34 -4.01 35.50
N HIS A 83 3.05 -4.32 34.43
CA HIS A 83 3.98 -3.40 33.80
C HIS A 83 3.30 -2.63 32.67
N PRO A 84 3.66 -1.35 32.44
CA PRO A 84 3.17 -0.59 31.31
C PRO A 84 3.47 -1.33 30.00
N GLN A 85 2.42 -1.59 29.23
CA GLN A 85 2.53 -2.20 27.91
C GLN A 85 2.43 -1.08 26.87
N TYR A 86 3.51 -0.89 26.13
CA TYR A 86 3.55 0.10 25.06
C TYR A 86 3.26 -0.59 23.74
N SER A 87 2.38 0.00 22.94
CA SER A 87 2.27 -0.39 21.53
C SER A 87 3.60 -0.11 20.84
N LYS A 88 3.88 -0.84 19.75
CA LYS A 88 4.98 -0.45 18.85
C LYS A 88 4.77 1.02 18.42
N ALA A 89 5.86 1.79 18.39
CA ALA A 89 5.80 3.16 17.89
C ALA A 89 5.23 3.15 16.47
N PHE A 90 4.17 3.92 16.24
CA PHE A 90 3.62 4.13 14.92
C PHE A 90 3.52 5.63 14.68
N LYS A 91 3.73 6.04 13.43
CA LYS A 91 3.58 7.43 13.04
C LYS A 91 2.10 7.75 12.93
N VAL A 92 1.64 8.75 13.69
CA VAL A 92 0.31 9.33 13.52
C VAL A 92 0.37 10.29 12.34
N GLY A 93 -0.38 9.99 11.29
CA GLY A 93 -0.58 10.91 10.15
C GLY A 93 0.02 10.48 8.81
N GLU A 94 0.78 9.39 8.72
CA GLU A 94 1.24 8.86 7.44
C GLU A 94 0.30 7.74 6.98
N TRP A 95 -0.81 8.13 6.35
CA TRP A 95 -1.53 7.23 5.45
C TRP A 95 -0.81 7.25 4.10
N GLU A 96 0.13 6.33 3.90
CA GLU A 96 0.62 5.94 2.56
C GLU A 96 0.02 4.61 2.11
#